data_AF-A0A7N8YLB0-F1
#
_entry.id   AF-A0A7N8YLB0-F1
#
_cell.length_a   1.000
_cell.length_b   1.000
_cell.length_c   1.000
_cell.angle_alpha   90.00
_cell.angle_beta   90.00
_cell.angle_gamma   90.00
#
_symmetry.space_group_name_H-M   'P 1'
#
loop_
_entity.id
_entity.type
_entity.pdbx_description
1 polymer ?
#
loop_
_entity_poly.entity_id
_entity_poly.type
_entity_poly.pdbx_seq_one_letter_code
_entity_poly.pdbx_strand_id
1 'polypeptide(L)'
;MSEPQTRLEERRSTPDILTSGTDERFFQSLFEFIEEEKRYLRCPEQGPDELRYIIYRSVFNKVIARATAYKRLLLSIKAEYDDTIRELKRRQDEARMRQRNLAASTSHPRSLTTCRRRAAQLRDRISVLHRETAELQEEIQRQKLCREQSPWIPGLTVAESEDPEALDGHLKRLEAQRAALLDRKSRCVSLEVRAELDAKLHAAELHRDQLTTENNRLKVLYRRLRLVCDRLSSWEEEGKQVPLEELLGSMMENIRQTSGETFIFNLRKTSGNREFYYPWCPDVSSGGFTILFIGRILGKNNNTTAILL
;
A
#
# COMPACT_ATOMS: atom_id res chain seq x y z
N MET A 1 -95.52 -17.82 23.20
CA MET A 1 -96.67 -18.54 23.77
C MET A 1 -96.19 -19.22 25.04
N SER A 2 -96.52 -18.61 26.19
CA SER A 2 -96.57 -19.17 27.56
C SER A 2 -96.36 -18.03 28.56
N GLU A 3 -97.43 -17.28 28.81
CA GLU A 3 -97.80 -16.88 30.18
C GLU A 3 -98.22 -18.16 30.95
N PRO A 4 -98.20 -18.23 32.30
CA PRO A 4 -98.70 -17.20 33.21
C PRO A 4 -97.97 -17.08 34.57
N GLN A 5 -98.27 -16.01 35.32
CA GLN A 5 -98.91 -16.08 36.65
C GLN A 5 -98.78 -14.74 37.37
N THR A 6 -99.92 -14.05 37.37
CA THR A 6 -100.33 -13.01 38.29
C THR A 6 -100.15 -13.46 39.74
N ARG A 7 -99.19 -12.86 40.45
CA ARG A 7 -99.21 -12.77 41.91
C ARG A 7 -99.72 -11.39 42.31
N LEU A 8 -100.97 -11.38 42.78
CA LEU A 8 -101.47 -10.36 43.69
C LEU A 8 -100.54 -10.34 44.91
N GLU A 9 -99.66 -9.36 44.99
CA GLU A 9 -99.09 -8.94 46.27
C GLU A 9 -99.80 -7.65 46.69
N GLU A 10 -100.57 -7.82 47.76
CA GLU A 10 -101.01 -6.83 48.72
C GLU A 10 -100.26 -5.50 48.60
N ARG A 11 -100.98 -4.48 48.14
CA ARG A 11 -100.72 -3.10 48.54
C ARG A 11 -100.80 -3.03 50.07
N ARG A 12 -99.67 -3.28 50.72
CA ARG A 12 -99.41 -2.69 52.04
C ARG A 12 -99.32 -1.19 51.79
N SER A 13 -100.45 -0.52 51.97
CA SER A 13 -100.52 0.93 52.04
C SER A 13 -99.53 1.38 53.10
N THR A 14 -98.37 1.87 52.65
CA THR A 14 -97.53 2.74 53.45
C THR A 14 -98.41 3.88 53.95
N PRO A 15 -98.30 4.30 55.22
CA PRO A 15 -99.06 5.44 55.69
C PRO A 15 -98.72 6.61 54.76
N ASP A 16 -99.78 7.22 54.21
CA ASP A 16 -99.70 8.44 53.42
C ASP A 16 -98.62 9.34 53.99
N ILE A 17 -97.54 9.53 53.22
CA ILE A 17 -96.61 10.61 53.45
C ILE A 17 -97.43 11.86 53.13
N LEU A 18 -98.10 12.40 54.14
CA LEU A 18 -98.78 13.68 54.08
C LEU A 18 -97.71 14.73 53.77
N THR A 19 -97.46 14.98 52.49
CA THR A 19 -96.65 16.08 52.01
C THR A 19 -97.38 17.36 52.40
N SER A 20 -96.98 17.93 53.54
CA SER A 20 -97.35 19.29 53.91
C SER A 20 -96.91 20.23 52.78
N GLY A 21 -97.70 21.25 52.43
CA GLY A 21 -97.36 22.22 51.39
C GLY A 21 -96.04 23.01 51.63
N THR A 22 -95.37 22.77 52.76
CA THR A 22 -93.99 23.19 53.02
C THR A 22 -92.94 22.33 52.32
N ASP A 23 -93.19 21.04 52.10
CA ASP A 23 -92.25 20.11 51.46
C ASP A 23 -92.21 20.28 49.94
N GLU A 24 -93.35 20.53 49.30
CA GLU A 24 -93.41 20.82 47.86
C GLU A 24 -92.60 22.07 47.49
N ARG A 25 -92.75 23.16 48.26
CA ARG A 25 -91.96 24.39 48.06
C ARG A 25 -90.46 24.18 48.21
N PHE A 26 -90.06 23.24 49.06
CA PHE A 26 -88.65 22.91 49.25
C PHE A 26 -88.08 22.10 48.09
N PHE A 27 -88.80 21.09 47.61
CA PHE A 27 -88.38 20.38 46.41
C PHE A 27 -88.31 21.30 45.21
N GLN A 28 -89.27 22.22 45.06
CA GLN A 28 -89.24 23.26 44.01
C GLN A 28 -87.95 24.10 44.09
N SER A 29 -87.60 24.59 45.29
CA SER A 29 -86.35 25.35 45.51
C SER A 29 -85.09 24.51 45.24
N LEU A 30 -85.10 23.21 45.54
CA LEU A 30 -83.98 22.33 45.21
C LEU A 30 -83.82 22.12 43.70
N PHE A 31 -84.93 21.96 42.97
CA PHE A 31 -84.90 21.83 41.51
C PHE A 31 -84.41 23.11 40.84
N GLU A 32 -84.88 24.26 41.29
CA GLU A 32 -84.39 25.56 40.82
C GLU A 32 -82.89 25.70 41.06
N PHE A 33 -82.41 25.38 42.26
CA PHE A 33 -80.98 25.37 42.59
C PHE A 33 -80.17 24.42 41.69
N ILE A 34 -80.68 23.21 41.41
CA ILE A 34 -79.99 22.26 40.50
C ILE A 34 -79.84 22.86 39.11
N GLU A 35 -80.91 23.44 38.57
CA GLU A 35 -80.91 23.98 37.21
C GLU A 35 -80.06 25.26 37.10
N GLU A 36 -80.07 26.11 38.12
CA GLU A 36 -79.19 27.28 38.21
C GLU A 36 -77.71 26.87 38.24
N GLU A 37 -77.33 25.95 39.13
CA GLU A 37 -75.95 25.48 39.26
C GLU A 37 -75.47 24.75 37.99
N LYS A 38 -76.32 23.94 37.35
CA LYS A 38 -75.99 23.30 36.07
C LYS A 38 -75.70 24.32 34.98
N ARG A 39 -76.53 25.37 34.87
CA ARG A 39 -76.32 26.46 33.90
C ARG A 39 -75.07 27.26 34.22
N TYR A 40 -74.84 27.59 35.49
CA TYR A 40 -73.67 28.35 35.95
C TYR A 40 -72.37 27.61 35.66
N LEU A 41 -72.29 26.32 36.01
CA LEU A 41 -71.11 25.49 35.80
C LEU A 41 -70.99 24.93 34.38
N ARG A 42 -71.94 25.24 33.48
CA ARG A 42 -72.04 24.69 32.12
C ARG A 42 -71.90 23.16 32.11
N CYS A 43 -72.55 22.53 33.08
CA CYS A 43 -72.53 21.09 33.25
C CYS A 43 -73.14 20.42 32.00
N PRO A 44 -72.52 19.36 31.44
CA PRO A 44 -73.13 18.59 30.37
C PRO A 44 -74.51 18.07 30.78
N GLU A 45 -75.43 17.90 29.82
CA GLU A 45 -76.79 17.38 30.07
C GLU A 45 -76.79 15.90 30.50
N GLN A 46 -75.87 15.09 29.94
CA GLN A 46 -75.82 13.64 30.14
C GLN A 46 -74.40 13.13 30.40
N GLY A 47 -74.27 11.92 30.96
CA GLY A 47 -72.98 11.26 31.22
C GLY A 47 -72.32 11.54 32.58
N PRO A 48 -71.28 10.81 32.96
CA PRO A 48 -70.54 11.02 34.21
C PRO A 48 -69.74 12.32 34.15
N ASP A 49 -70.02 13.25 35.06
CA ASP A 49 -69.36 14.55 35.15
C ASP A 49 -69.11 14.91 36.63
N GLU A 50 -67.90 15.40 36.92
CA GLU A 50 -67.46 15.69 38.30
C GLU A 50 -68.24 16.86 38.90
N LEU A 51 -68.55 17.88 38.11
CA LEU A 51 -69.32 19.05 38.54
C LEU A 51 -70.76 18.64 38.84
N ARG A 52 -71.34 17.76 38.00
CA ARG A 52 -72.65 17.18 38.25
C ARG A 52 -72.71 16.43 39.58
N TYR A 53 -71.70 15.60 39.88
CA TYR A 53 -71.62 14.90 41.17
C TYR A 53 -71.56 15.90 42.35
N ILE A 54 -70.78 16.98 42.23
CA ILE A 54 -70.69 18.02 43.27
C ILE A 54 -72.05 18.68 43.52
N ILE A 55 -72.79 19.05 42.46
CA ILE A 55 -74.13 19.64 42.56
C ILE A 55 -75.07 18.70 43.31
N TYR A 56 -75.21 17.46 42.85
CA TYR A 56 -76.12 16.49 43.48
C TYR A 56 -75.72 16.12 44.91
N ARG A 57 -74.42 16.05 45.22
CA ARG A 57 -73.92 15.88 46.58
C ARG A 57 -74.36 17.02 47.50
N SER A 58 -74.32 18.27 47.00
CA SER A 58 -74.77 19.44 47.77
C SER A 58 -76.28 19.42 48.01
N VAL A 59 -77.08 19.04 47.01
CA VAL A 59 -78.53 18.89 47.12
C VAL A 59 -78.88 17.81 48.14
N PHE A 60 -78.21 16.67 48.06
CA PHE A 60 -78.44 15.57 49.01
C PHE A 60 -78.12 15.98 50.44
N ASN A 61 -77.08 16.80 50.66
CA ASN A 61 -76.82 17.40 51.97
C ASN A 61 -77.97 18.30 52.45
N LYS A 62 -78.57 19.10 51.56
CA LYS A 62 -79.74 19.94 51.89
C LYS A 62 -80.96 19.06 52.27
N VAL A 63 -81.17 17.94 51.59
CA VAL A 63 -82.22 16.95 51.92
C VAL A 63 -81.98 16.32 53.30
N ILE A 64 -80.75 15.89 53.58
CA ILE A 64 -80.35 15.33 54.89
C ILE A 64 -80.53 16.37 56.02
N ALA A 65 -80.23 17.64 55.74
CA ALA A 65 -80.36 18.70 56.73
C ALA A 65 -81.83 18.89 57.18
N ARG A 66 -82.78 18.75 56.25
CA ARG A 66 -84.23 18.86 56.51
C ARG A 66 -84.85 17.58 57.08
N ALA A 67 -84.30 16.41 56.76
CA ALA A 67 -84.81 15.13 57.25
C ALA A 67 -84.65 15.00 58.78
N THR A 68 -85.72 14.60 59.47
CA THR A 68 -85.73 14.39 60.93
C THR A 68 -85.76 12.91 61.30
N ALA A 69 -86.74 12.15 60.80
CA ALA A 69 -86.93 10.74 61.13
C ALA A 69 -85.83 9.81 60.56
N TYR A 70 -85.44 10.03 59.30
CA TYR A 70 -84.53 9.13 58.57
C TYR A 70 -83.10 9.66 58.42
N LYS A 71 -82.75 10.73 59.14
CA LYS A 71 -81.47 11.44 58.99
C LYS A 71 -80.25 10.52 59.12
N ARG A 72 -80.26 9.62 60.11
CA ARG A 72 -79.16 8.67 60.36
C ARG A 72 -78.99 7.69 59.20
N LEU A 73 -80.09 7.17 58.67
CA LEU A 73 -80.07 6.25 57.53
C LEU A 73 -79.52 6.94 56.27
N LEU A 74 -80.00 8.14 55.96
CA LEU A 74 -79.52 8.91 54.81
C LEU A 74 -78.03 9.27 54.92
N LEU A 75 -77.54 9.58 56.13
CA LEU A 75 -76.12 9.80 56.37
C LEU A 75 -75.29 8.54 56.14
N SER A 76 -75.75 7.38 56.60
CA SER A 76 -75.07 6.10 56.36
C SER A 76 -75.01 5.77 54.87
N ILE A 77 -76.14 5.90 54.16
CA ILE A 77 -76.21 5.72 52.70
C ILE A 77 -75.23 6.69 52.02
N LYS A 78 -75.25 7.96 52.39
CA LYS A 78 -74.34 8.96 51.83
C LYS A 78 -72.88 8.54 51.99
N ALA A 79 -72.49 8.09 53.18
CA ALA A 79 -71.12 7.69 53.50
C ALA A 79 -70.68 6.50 52.63
N GLU A 80 -71.53 5.48 52.49
CA GLU A 80 -71.24 4.30 51.68
C GLU A 80 -71.01 4.65 50.20
N TYR A 81 -71.85 5.52 49.64
CA TYR A 81 -71.67 5.99 48.25
C TYR A 81 -70.41 6.86 48.11
N ASP A 82 -70.16 7.78 49.04
CA ASP A 82 -68.96 8.63 48.99
C ASP A 82 -67.67 7.81 49.08
N ASP A 83 -67.65 6.76 49.91
CA ASP A 83 -66.50 5.86 50.04
C ASP A 83 -66.33 4.98 48.79
N THR A 84 -67.43 4.47 48.23
CA THR A 84 -67.41 3.68 46.99
C THR A 84 -66.92 4.52 45.81
N ILE A 85 -67.41 5.75 45.65
CA ILE A 85 -66.98 6.67 44.60
C ILE A 85 -65.50 7.02 44.75
N ARG A 86 -65.04 7.26 45.99
CA ARG A 86 -63.62 7.54 46.28
C ARG A 86 -62.73 6.36 45.88
N GLU A 87 -63.12 5.15 46.23
CA GLU A 87 -62.36 3.95 45.90
C GLU A 87 -62.33 3.66 44.39
N LEU A 88 -63.44 3.88 43.69
CA LEU A 88 -63.49 3.77 42.23
C LEU A 88 -62.54 4.77 41.54
N LYS A 89 -62.54 6.03 41.99
CA LYS A 89 -61.62 7.07 41.48
C LYS A 89 -60.16 6.68 41.71
N ARG A 90 -59.81 6.24 42.93
CA ARG A 90 -58.45 5.77 43.26
C ARG A 90 -58.01 4.64 42.33
N ARG A 91 -58.85 3.62 42.13
CA ARG A 91 -58.54 2.48 41.23
C ARG A 91 -58.36 2.93 39.79
N GLN A 92 -59.19 3.85 39.30
CA GLN A 92 -59.07 4.39 37.95
C GLN A 92 -57.74 5.15 37.76
N ASP A 93 -57.36 5.98 38.71
CA ASP A 93 -56.11 6.74 38.65
C ASP A 93 -54.87 5.84 38.71
N GLU A 94 -54.91 4.79 39.54
CA GLU A 94 -53.85 3.77 39.54
C GLU A 94 -53.76 3.02 38.22
N ALA A 95 -54.89 2.64 37.62
CA ALA A 95 -54.91 1.98 36.32
C ALA A 95 -54.31 2.88 35.23
N ARG A 96 -54.68 4.17 35.21
CA ARG A 96 -54.11 5.17 34.29
C ARG A 96 -52.61 5.34 34.50
N MET A 97 -52.14 5.39 35.75
CA MET A 97 -50.71 5.50 36.06
C MET A 97 -49.94 4.25 35.60
N ARG A 98 -50.45 3.05 35.88
CA ARG A 98 -49.85 1.79 35.40
C ARG A 98 -49.76 1.76 33.87
N GLN A 99 -50.81 2.20 33.17
CA GLN A 99 -50.82 2.26 31.71
C GLN A 99 -49.76 3.25 31.17
N ARG A 100 -49.65 4.45 31.75
CA ARG A 100 -48.63 5.44 31.37
C ARG A 100 -47.21 4.91 31.60
N ASN A 101 -46.97 4.27 32.74
CA ASN A 101 -45.66 3.68 33.06
C ASN A 101 -45.31 2.55 32.09
N LEU A 102 -46.28 1.70 31.72
CA LEU A 102 -46.07 0.66 30.72
C LEU A 102 -45.75 1.26 29.33
N ALA A 103 -46.47 2.29 28.91
CA ALA A 103 -46.20 2.99 27.65
C ALA A 103 -44.82 3.66 27.63
N ALA A 104 -44.38 4.27 28.74
CA ALA A 104 -43.04 4.83 28.88
C ALA A 104 -41.97 3.73 28.83
N SER A 105 -42.15 2.65 29.59
CA SER A 105 -41.21 1.52 29.65
C SER A 105 -41.13 0.71 28.35
N THR A 106 -42.15 0.75 27.49
CA THR A 106 -42.13 0.05 26.19
C THR A 106 -41.57 0.91 25.06
N SER A 107 -41.76 2.23 25.12
CA SER A 107 -41.24 3.18 24.13
C SER A 107 -39.76 3.49 24.32
N HIS A 108 -39.31 3.64 25.58
CA HIS A 108 -37.95 4.05 25.90
C HIS A 108 -36.83 3.05 25.49
N PRO A 109 -36.98 1.73 25.69
CA PRO A 109 -35.94 0.78 25.32
C PRO A 109 -35.80 0.61 23.80
N ARG A 110 -36.90 0.71 23.04
CA ARG A 110 -36.88 0.58 21.57
C ARG A 110 -36.17 1.74 20.89
N SER A 111 -36.37 2.97 21.36
CA SER A 111 -35.66 4.13 20.83
C SER A 111 -34.17 4.10 21.21
N LEU A 112 -33.85 3.75 22.47
CA LEU A 112 -32.46 3.69 22.97
C LEU A 112 -31.64 2.61 22.25
N THR A 113 -32.17 1.40 22.08
CA THR A 113 -31.49 0.30 21.37
C THR A 113 -31.23 0.65 19.91
N THR A 114 -32.19 1.30 19.24
CA THR A 114 -32.01 1.79 17.87
C THR A 114 -30.92 2.86 17.78
N CYS A 115 -30.93 3.82 18.72
CA CYS A 115 -29.93 4.88 18.78
C CYS A 115 -28.52 4.32 19.04
N ARG A 116 -28.37 3.36 19.97
CA ARG A 116 -27.11 2.66 20.25
C ARG A 116 -26.58 1.91 19.03
N ARG A 117 -27.44 1.20 18.30
CA ARG A 117 -27.07 0.48 17.08
C ARG A 117 -26.57 1.43 15.99
N ARG A 118 -27.25 2.56 15.80
CA ARG A 118 -26.84 3.60 14.84
C ARG A 118 -25.51 4.23 15.25
N ALA A 119 -25.30 4.49 16.54
CA ALA A 119 -24.03 5.00 17.04
C ALA A 119 -22.87 4.02 16.78
N ALA A 120 -23.07 2.71 16.98
CA ALA A 120 -22.06 1.70 16.64
C ALA A 120 -21.74 1.70 15.13
N GLN A 121 -22.76 1.65 14.27
CA GLN A 121 -22.57 1.74 12.81
C GLN A 121 -21.82 2.99 12.36
N LEU A 122 -22.07 4.14 12.98
CA LEU A 122 -21.37 5.38 12.67
C LEU A 122 -19.89 5.32 13.08
N ARG A 123 -19.58 4.73 14.24
CA ARG A 123 -18.18 4.53 14.66
C ARG A 123 -17.43 3.62 13.70
N ASP A 124 -18.06 2.54 13.24
CA ASP A 124 -17.46 1.62 12.27
C ASP A 124 -17.20 2.31 10.92
N ARG A 125 -18.12 3.16 10.46
CA ARG A 125 -17.90 3.96 9.23
C ARG A 125 -16.77 4.97 9.40
N ILE A 126 -16.68 5.62 10.56
CA ILE A 126 -15.62 6.57 10.87
C ILE A 126 -14.25 5.87 10.89
N SER A 127 -14.15 4.66 11.47
CA SER A 127 -12.89 3.93 11.50
C SER A 127 -12.43 3.50 10.11
N VAL A 128 -13.36 3.05 9.25
CA VAL A 128 -13.07 2.76 7.84
C VAL A 128 -12.56 4.01 7.11
N LEU A 129 -13.26 5.14 7.23
CA LEU A 129 -12.84 6.40 6.61
C LEU A 129 -11.46 6.86 7.09
N HIS A 130 -11.16 6.73 8.39
CA HIS A 130 -9.84 7.06 8.92
C HIS A 130 -8.74 6.18 8.31
N ARG A 131 -8.99 4.88 8.15
CA ARG A 131 -8.04 3.98 7.49
C ARG A 131 -7.82 4.36 6.03
N GLU A 132 -8.90 4.55 5.27
CA GLU A 132 -8.82 4.96 3.86
C GLU A 132 -8.10 6.30 3.70
N THR A 133 -8.34 7.24 4.61
CA THR A 133 -7.64 8.54 4.62
C THR A 133 -6.14 8.37 4.88
N ALA A 134 -5.75 7.49 5.81
CA ALA A 134 -4.35 7.19 6.07
C ALA A 134 -3.67 6.53 4.86
N GLU A 135 -4.31 5.54 4.24
CA GLU A 135 -3.82 4.86 3.03
C GLU A 135 -3.61 5.84 1.87
N LEU A 136 -4.59 6.74 1.64
CA LEU A 136 -4.47 7.80 0.62
C LEU A 136 -3.32 8.76 0.93
N GLN A 137 -3.14 9.11 2.20
CA GLN A 137 -2.07 10.02 2.61
C GLN A 137 -0.68 9.39 2.42
N GLU A 138 -0.54 8.10 2.69
CA GLU A 138 0.68 7.33 2.39
C GLU A 138 0.94 7.22 0.88
N GLU A 139 -0.10 7.03 0.07
CA GLU A 139 0.03 7.02 -1.39
C GLU A 139 0.48 8.39 -1.93
N ILE A 140 -0.09 9.48 -1.41
CA ILE A 140 0.34 10.85 -1.76
C ILE A 140 1.81 11.06 -1.39
N GLN A 141 2.26 10.58 -0.23
CA GLN A 141 3.66 10.69 0.17
C GLN A 141 4.58 9.85 -0.74
N ARG A 142 4.19 8.62 -1.06
CA ARG A 142 4.93 7.76 -2.01
C ARG A 142 5.06 8.42 -3.37
N GLN A 143 4.00 9.00 -3.90
CA GLN A 143 4.04 9.70 -5.19
C GLN A 143 4.93 10.95 -5.16
N LYS A 144 4.93 11.71 -4.07
CA LYS A 144 5.85 12.85 -3.90
C LYS A 144 7.30 12.39 -3.93
N LEU A 145 7.63 11.36 -3.16
CA LEU A 145 8.98 10.79 -3.14
C LEU A 145 9.39 10.22 -4.52
N CYS A 146 8.47 9.55 -5.23
CA CYS A 146 8.74 9.07 -6.59
C CYS A 146 8.92 10.21 -7.59
N ARG A 147 8.16 11.32 -7.50
CA ARG A 147 8.38 12.51 -8.33
C ARG A 147 9.73 13.16 -8.05
N GLU A 148 10.14 13.19 -6.78
CA GLU A 148 11.46 13.72 -6.38
C GLU A 148 12.61 12.80 -6.81
N GLN A 149 12.36 11.48 -6.95
CA GLN A 149 13.36 10.46 -7.29
C GLN A 149 13.36 9.98 -8.75
N SER A 150 12.36 10.35 -9.57
CA SER A 150 12.36 9.98 -10.99
C SER A 150 13.59 10.60 -11.66
N PRO A 151 14.48 9.79 -12.28
CA PRO A 151 15.69 10.30 -12.86
C PRO A 151 15.32 11.09 -14.11
N TRP A 152 15.35 12.42 -13.92
CA TRP A 152 15.63 13.46 -14.89
C TRP A 152 16.32 12.90 -16.14
N ILE A 153 15.90 13.35 -17.33
CA ILE A 153 16.63 13.03 -18.56
C ILE A 153 18.09 13.45 -18.33
N PRO A 154 19.05 12.51 -18.30
CA PRO A 154 20.41 12.83 -17.88
C PRO A 154 21.00 13.91 -18.80
N GLY A 155 21.45 15.02 -18.20
CA GLY A 155 21.99 16.16 -18.94
C GLY A 155 21.00 17.27 -19.29
N LEU A 156 19.76 17.22 -18.77
CA LEU A 156 18.78 18.31 -18.81
C LEU A 156 18.37 18.74 -17.40
N THR A 157 18.13 20.04 -17.22
CA THR A 157 17.54 20.59 -15.99
C THR A 157 16.03 20.42 -15.97
N VAL A 158 15.41 20.67 -14.80
CA VAL A 158 13.95 20.60 -14.60
C VAL A 158 13.19 21.46 -15.58
N ALA A 159 13.62 22.72 -15.70
CA ALA A 159 12.98 23.71 -16.55
C ALA A 159 13.11 23.34 -18.04
N GLU A 160 14.26 22.81 -18.45
CA GLU A 160 14.49 22.36 -19.84
C GLU A 160 13.75 21.06 -20.18
N SER A 161 13.37 20.25 -19.18
CA SER A 161 12.59 19.03 -19.39
C SER A 161 11.08 19.30 -19.54
N GLU A 162 10.61 20.46 -19.08
CA GLU A 162 9.22 20.91 -19.22
C GLU A 162 9.02 21.82 -20.45
N ASP A 163 10.10 22.33 -21.04
CA ASP A 163 10.08 23.15 -22.26
C ASP A 163 10.16 22.28 -23.53
N PRO A 164 9.14 22.30 -24.41
CA PRO A 164 9.14 21.50 -25.64
C PRO A 164 10.26 21.89 -26.61
N GLU A 165 10.71 23.16 -26.64
CA GLU A 165 11.80 23.59 -27.53
C GLU A 165 13.16 23.06 -27.06
N ALA A 166 13.43 23.11 -25.76
CA ALA A 166 14.63 22.53 -25.17
C ALA A 166 14.70 21.00 -25.37
N LEU A 167 13.57 20.29 -25.28
CA LEU A 167 13.49 18.86 -25.56
C LEU A 167 13.80 18.52 -27.02
N ASP A 168 13.24 19.26 -27.98
CA ASP A 168 13.53 19.09 -29.41
C ASP A 168 15.02 19.35 -29.73
N GLY A 169 15.60 20.40 -29.12
CA GLY A 169 17.03 20.67 -29.21
C GLY A 169 17.91 19.55 -28.63
N HIS A 170 17.49 18.94 -27.51
CA HIS A 170 18.19 17.80 -26.93
C HIS A 170 18.08 16.53 -27.79
N LEU A 171 16.90 16.26 -28.36
CA LEU A 171 16.69 15.15 -29.29
C LEU A 171 17.64 15.26 -30.49
N LYS A 172 17.71 16.43 -31.13
CA LYS A 172 18.61 16.70 -32.26
C LYS A 172 20.08 16.45 -31.90
N ARG A 173 20.51 16.83 -30.70
CA ARG A 173 21.88 16.56 -30.21
C ARG A 173 22.15 15.06 -30.06
N LEU A 174 21.22 14.31 -29.47
CA LEU A 174 21.34 12.86 -29.31
C LEU A 174 21.36 12.13 -30.65
N GLU A 175 20.53 12.56 -31.60
CA GLU A 175 20.53 12.02 -32.97
C GLU A 175 21.87 12.26 -33.69
N ALA A 176 22.41 13.47 -33.58
CA ALA A 176 23.72 13.81 -34.12
C ALA A 176 24.84 12.97 -33.47
N GLN A 177 24.80 12.80 -32.15
CA GLN A 177 25.77 11.97 -31.42
C GLN A 177 25.68 10.51 -31.84
N ARG A 178 24.47 9.97 -32.00
CA ARG A 178 24.25 8.60 -32.49
C ARG A 178 24.79 8.43 -33.90
N ALA A 179 24.55 9.38 -34.80
CA ALA A 179 25.07 9.34 -36.16
C ALA A 179 26.61 9.33 -36.17
N ALA A 180 27.24 10.19 -35.37
CA ALA A 180 28.70 10.23 -35.22
C ALA A 180 29.29 8.92 -34.66
N LEU A 181 28.61 8.29 -33.70
CA LEU A 181 29.03 7.00 -33.15
C LEU A 181 28.90 5.86 -34.17
N LEU A 182 27.85 5.84 -34.98
CA LEU A 182 27.67 4.85 -36.04
C LEU A 182 28.71 5.02 -37.15
N ASP A 183 29.01 6.26 -37.54
CA ASP A 183 30.09 6.57 -38.49
C ASP A 183 31.47 6.22 -37.93
N ARG A 184 31.71 6.42 -36.63
CA ARG A 184 32.93 5.91 -36.00
C ARG A 184 32.97 4.38 -36.01
N LYS A 185 31.86 3.71 -35.73
CA LYS A 185 31.76 2.25 -35.74
C LYS A 185 32.01 1.67 -37.14
N SER A 186 31.52 2.31 -38.21
CA SER A 186 31.74 1.86 -39.59
C SER A 186 33.21 1.97 -40.02
N ARG A 187 33.95 2.95 -39.48
CA ARG A 187 35.40 3.10 -39.73
C ARG A 187 36.29 2.21 -38.86
N CYS A 188 35.73 1.55 -37.85
CA CYS A 188 36.49 0.63 -36.99
C CYS A 188 36.42 -0.79 -37.53
N VAL A 189 37.57 -1.47 -37.55
CA VAL A 189 37.65 -2.91 -37.82
C VAL A 189 37.30 -3.68 -36.55
N SER A 190 36.64 -4.84 -36.67
CA SER A 190 36.33 -5.67 -35.51
C SER A 190 37.61 -6.10 -34.79
N LEU A 191 37.50 -6.26 -33.47
CA LEU A 191 38.63 -6.64 -32.63
C LEU A 191 39.19 -8.02 -33.05
N GLU A 192 38.33 -8.92 -33.53
CA GLU A 192 38.70 -10.23 -34.05
C GLU A 192 39.56 -10.14 -35.32
N VAL A 193 39.16 -9.33 -36.31
CA VAL A 193 39.93 -9.15 -37.54
C VAL A 193 41.29 -8.49 -37.24
N ARG A 194 41.33 -7.54 -36.29
CA ARG A 194 42.59 -6.96 -35.82
C ARG A 194 43.51 -8.01 -35.19
N ALA A 195 42.98 -8.85 -34.29
CA ALA A 195 43.75 -9.91 -33.65
C ALA A 195 44.29 -10.94 -34.65
N GLU A 196 43.48 -11.29 -35.68
CA GLU A 196 43.92 -12.19 -36.75
C GLU A 196 45.07 -11.59 -37.57
N LEU A 197 44.98 -10.30 -37.92
CA LEU A 197 46.04 -9.60 -38.64
C LEU A 197 47.33 -9.49 -37.81
N ASP A 198 47.23 -9.20 -36.52
CA ASP A 198 48.37 -9.14 -35.60
C ASP A 198 49.04 -10.52 -35.46
N ALA A 199 48.26 -11.61 -35.38
CA ALA A 199 48.78 -12.97 -35.36
C ALA A 199 49.50 -13.34 -36.67
N LYS A 200 48.93 -12.97 -37.83
CA LYS A 200 49.56 -13.17 -39.14
C LYS A 200 50.86 -12.38 -39.27
N LEU A 201 50.89 -11.14 -38.79
CA LEU A 201 52.08 -10.30 -38.77
C LEU A 201 53.18 -10.95 -37.93
N HIS A 202 52.88 -11.37 -36.70
CA HIS A 202 53.84 -12.05 -35.83
C HIS A 202 54.36 -13.37 -36.41
N ALA A 203 53.49 -14.17 -37.03
CA ALA A 203 53.93 -15.39 -37.71
C ALA A 203 54.89 -15.09 -38.87
N ALA A 204 54.61 -14.04 -39.65
CA ALA A 204 55.49 -13.60 -40.73
C ALA A 204 56.84 -13.06 -40.21
N GLU A 205 56.83 -12.32 -39.10
CA GLU A 205 58.05 -11.84 -38.43
C GLU A 205 58.91 -13.00 -37.94
N LEU A 206 58.32 -13.97 -37.24
CA LEU A 206 59.04 -15.16 -36.76
C LEU A 206 59.64 -15.94 -37.93
N HIS A 207 58.88 -16.11 -39.02
CA HIS A 207 59.37 -16.79 -40.22
C HIS A 207 60.54 -16.04 -40.86
N ARG A 208 60.46 -14.71 -40.97
CA ARG A 208 61.56 -13.87 -41.46
C ARG A 208 62.81 -14.04 -40.59
N ASP A 209 62.65 -14.07 -39.28
CA ASP A 209 63.78 -14.20 -38.36
C ASP A 209 64.44 -15.58 -38.46
N GLN A 210 63.64 -16.65 -38.61
CA GLN A 210 64.13 -18.01 -38.90
C GLN A 210 64.89 -18.08 -40.23
N LEU A 211 64.35 -17.49 -41.29
CA LEU A 211 65.05 -17.43 -42.58
C LEU A 211 66.34 -16.61 -42.48
N THR A 212 66.35 -15.57 -41.66
CA THR A 212 67.54 -14.73 -41.43
C THR A 212 68.64 -15.51 -40.70
N THR A 213 68.30 -16.30 -39.67
CA THR A 213 69.28 -17.13 -38.96
C THR A 213 69.84 -18.23 -39.86
N GLU A 214 69.00 -18.90 -40.65
CA GLU A 214 69.45 -19.92 -41.58
C GLU A 214 70.30 -19.32 -42.71
N ASN A 215 69.91 -18.17 -43.25
CA ASN A 215 70.72 -17.46 -44.25
C ASN A 215 72.10 -17.08 -43.69
N ASN A 216 72.17 -16.63 -42.44
CA ASN A 216 73.43 -16.33 -41.78
C ASN A 216 74.28 -17.60 -41.58
N ARG A 217 73.68 -18.71 -41.18
CA ARG A 217 74.36 -20.02 -41.08
C ARG A 217 74.94 -20.44 -42.42
N LEU A 218 74.14 -20.39 -43.49
CA LEU A 218 74.56 -20.74 -44.84
C LEU A 218 75.69 -19.83 -45.33
N LYS A 219 75.63 -18.53 -45.04
CA LYS A 219 76.73 -17.59 -45.35
C LYS A 219 78.04 -17.98 -44.66
N VAL A 220 78.00 -18.40 -43.40
CA VAL A 220 79.20 -18.87 -42.67
C VAL A 220 79.75 -20.13 -43.31
N LEU A 221 78.90 -21.11 -43.62
CA LEU A 221 79.32 -22.35 -44.30
C LEU A 221 79.94 -22.07 -45.67
N TYR A 222 79.30 -21.20 -46.46
CA TYR A 222 79.81 -20.78 -47.75
C TYR A 222 81.19 -20.11 -47.64
N ARG A 223 81.38 -19.20 -46.67
CA ARG A 223 82.69 -18.58 -46.42
C ARG A 223 83.76 -19.60 -46.06
N ARG A 224 83.45 -20.57 -45.21
CA ARG A 224 84.37 -21.66 -44.83
C ARG A 224 84.74 -22.52 -46.03
N LEU A 225 83.75 -22.95 -46.80
CA LEU A 225 83.96 -23.76 -47.99
C LEU A 225 84.81 -23.01 -49.02
N ARG A 226 84.50 -21.72 -49.24
CA ARG A 226 85.28 -20.86 -50.13
C ARG A 226 86.73 -20.72 -49.69
N LEU A 227 87.00 -20.52 -48.39
CA LEU A 227 88.37 -20.48 -47.87
C LEU A 227 89.14 -21.78 -48.16
N VAL A 228 88.49 -22.93 -47.99
CA VAL A 228 89.09 -24.24 -48.31
C VAL A 228 89.35 -24.36 -49.80
N CYS A 229 88.38 -24.01 -50.65
CA CYS A 229 88.55 -24.03 -52.10
C CYS A 229 89.69 -23.11 -52.56
N ASP A 230 89.71 -21.85 -52.13
CA ASP A 230 90.73 -20.87 -52.50
C ASP A 230 92.14 -21.34 -52.08
N ARG A 231 92.28 -21.96 -50.89
CA ARG A 231 93.55 -22.52 -50.42
C ARG A 231 93.98 -23.77 -51.18
N LEU A 232 93.06 -24.68 -51.47
CA LEU A 232 93.35 -25.87 -52.28
C LEU A 232 93.76 -25.47 -53.70
N SER A 233 93.09 -24.48 -54.31
CA SER A 233 93.47 -23.92 -55.60
C SER A 233 94.88 -23.32 -55.55
N SER A 234 95.22 -22.52 -54.53
CA SER A 234 96.59 -21.99 -54.39
C SER A 234 97.66 -23.08 -54.19
N TRP A 235 97.37 -24.13 -53.42
CA TRP A 235 98.30 -25.25 -53.22
C TRP A 235 98.54 -26.05 -54.50
N GLU A 236 97.51 -26.21 -55.32
CA GLU A 236 97.62 -26.86 -56.62
C GLU A 236 98.46 -26.02 -57.60
N GLU A 237 98.29 -24.69 -57.59
CA GLU A 237 99.07 -23.75 -58.40
C GLU A 237 100.54 -23.62 -57.94
N GLU A 238 100.81 -23.67 -56.63
CA GLU A 238 102.16 -23.51 -56.03
C GLU A 238 103.02 -24.80 -56.07
N GLY A 239 102.54 -25.86 -56.73
CA GLY A 239 103.32 -27.07 -57.00
C GLY A 239 103.36 -28.09 -55.85
N LYS A 240 102.36 -28.09 -54.96
CA LYS A 240 102.14 -29.12 -53.92
C LYS A 240 103.30 -29.28 -52.93
N GLN A 241 103.87 -28.17 -52.47
CA GLN A 241 105.09 -28.14 -51.65
C GLN A 241 104.95 -28.78 -50.26
N VAL A 242 103.75 -28.80 -49.69
CA VAL A 242 103.44 -29.37 -48.36
C VAL A 242 102.52 -30.60 -48.54
N PRO A 243 102.74 -31.70 -47.79
CA PRO A 243 101.80 -32.83 -47.78
C PRO A 243 100.38 -32.38 -47.47
N LEU A 244 99.40 -33.00 -48.14
CA LEU A 244 97.99 -32.58 -48.07
C LEU A 244 97.44 -32.64 -46.63
N GLU A 245 97.94 -33.57 -45.83
CA GLU A 245 97.53 -33.80 -44.44
C GLU A 245 97.89 -32.62 -43.54
N GLU A 246 99.08 -32.02 -43.74
CA GLU A 246 99.56 -30.87 -42.96
C GLU A 246 98.84 -29.59 -43.41
N LEU A 247 98.56 -29.43 -44.71
CA LEU A 247 97.71 -28.36 -45.23
C LEU A 247 96.29 -28.44 -44.66
N LEU A 248 95.67 -29.62 -44.69
CA LEU A 248 94.35 -29.85 -44.10
C LEU A 248 94.34 -29.56 -42.59
N GLY A 249 95.39 -29.96 -41.86
CA GLY A 249 95.56 -29.64 -40.46
C GLY A 249 95.59 -28.13 -40.19
N SER A 250 96.41 -27.39 -40.95
CA SER A 250 96.49 -25.92 -40.87
C SER A 250 95.18 -25.23 -41.27
N MET A 251 94.46 -25.74 -42.28
CA MET A 251 93.16 -25.21 -42.69
C MET A 251 92.09 -25.39 -41.60
N MET A 252 92.02 -26.57 -40.99
CA MET A 252 91.08 -26.83 -39.90
C MET A 252 91.34 -25.91 -38.69
N GLU A 253 92.60 -25.64 -38.37
CA GLU A 253 92.97 -24.73 -37.28
C GLU A 253 92.59 -23.26 -37.59
N ASN A 254 92.83 -22.81 -38.82
CA ASN A 254 92.37 -21.48 -39.28
C ASN A 254 90.83 -21.34 -39.26
N ILE A 255 90.09 -22.40 -39.62
CA ILE A 255 88.62 -22.41 -39.56
C ILE A 255 88.12 -22.37 -38.11
N ARG A 256 88.84 -23.02 -37.18
CA ARG A 256 88.54 -22.95 -35.75
C ARG A 256 88.73 -21.53 -35.21
N GLN A 257 89.83 -20.86 -35.55
CA GLN A 257 90.12 -19.51 -35.09
C GLN A 257 89.15 -18.45 -35.65
N THR A 258 88.81 -18.53 -36.94
CA THR A 258 87.83 -17.63 -37.59
C THR A 258 86.39 -17.81 -37.07
N SER A 259 86.07 -18.96 -36.46
CA SER A 259 84.76 -19.20 -35.86
C SER A 259 84.52 -18.47 -34.54
N GLY A 260 85.58 -18.03 -33.84
CA GLY A 260 85.48 -17.28 -32.59
C GLY A 260 85.23 -15.78 -32.76
N GLU A 261 85.56 -15.20 -33.93
CA GLU A 261 85.57 -13.74 -34.11
C GLU A 261 84.34 -13.17 -34.83
N THR A 262 83.39 -14.01 -35.29
CA THR A 262 82.19 -13.53 -36.03
C THR A 262 80.92 -13.45 -35.16
N PHE A 263 81.04 -13.07 -33.88
CA PHE A 263 79.88 -12.84 -32.98
C PHE A 263 79.61 -11.36 -32.64
N ILE A 264 80.40 -10.42 -33.16
CA ILE A 264 80.17 -8.99 -32.96
C ILE A 264 80.15 -8.32 -34.34
N PHE A 265 79.03 -8.35 -35.06
CA PHE A 265 78.68 -7.27 -35.99
C PHE A 265 77.20 -7.36 -36.39
N ASN A 266 76.47 -6.28 -36.07
CA ASN A 266 75.08 -5.93 -36.44
C ASN A 266 73.94 -6.38 -35.51
N LEU A 267 74.02 -6.01 -34.24
CA LEU A 267 72.87 -5.39 -33.56
C LEU A 267 72.79 -3.91 -33.97
N ARG A 268 72.51 -3.65 -35.24
CA ARG A 268 72.19 -2.30 -35.71
C ARG A 268 70.71 -2.05 -35.40
N LYS A 269 70.48 -1.25 -34.35
CA LYS A 269 69.32 -0.38 -34.11
C LYS A 269 68.14 -0.61 -35.08
N THR A 270 67.09 -1.25 -34.57
CA THR A 270 65.73 -0.76 -34.77
C THR A 270 65.14 -0.43 -33.41
N SER A 271 65.74 0.58 -32.76
CA SER A 271 65.04 1.42 -31.80
C SER A 271 64.00 2.23 -32.59
N GLY A 272 62.92 1.57 -33.01
CA GLY A 272 61.68 2.22 -33.37
C GLY A 272 60.99 2.58 -32.06
N ASN A 273 61.30 3.76 -31.52
CA ASN A 273 60.40 4.45 -30.61
C ASN A 273 59.01 4.47 -31.25
N ARG A 274 58.13 3.60 -30.79
CA ARG A 274 56.71 3.91 -30.68
C ARG A 274 56.39 3.84 -29.21
N GLU A 275 56.65 4.95 -28.54
CA GLU A 275 55.90 5.36 -27.36
C GLU A 275 54.41 5.22 -27.73
N PHE A 276 53.77 4.18 -27.19
CA PHE A 276 52.33 4.24 -27.02
C PHE A 276 52.08 5.28 -25.93
N TYR A 277 51.91 6.53 -26.38
CA TYR A 277 51.24 7.57 -25.63
C TYR A 277 49.82 7.05 -25.36
N TYR A 278 49.64 6.35 -24.24
CA TYR A 278 48.32 6.27 -23.62
C TYR A 278 48.03 7.65 -23.06
N PRO A 279 46.96 8.33 -23.47
CA PRO A 279 46.51 9.51 -22.76
C PRO A 279 46.07 9.05 -21.36
N TRP A 280 46.90 9.33 -20.37
CA TRP A 280 46.41 9.63 -19.03
C TRP A 280 45.39 10.76 -19.19
N CYS A 281 44.13 10.47 -18.88
CA CYS A 281 43.27 11.44 -18.24
C CYS A 281 43.08 11.00 -16.78
N PRO A 282 43.04 11.95 -15.83
CA PRO A 282 43.38 11.69 -14.44
C PRO A 282 42.16 11.37 -13.57
N ASP A 283 42.47 10.68 -12.49
CA ASP A 283 41.89 10.73 -11.14
C ASP A 283 40.40 10.41 -10.94
N VAL A 284 40.12 9.24 -10.33
CA VAL A 284 39.97 9.01 -8.87
C VAL A 284 38.50 9.17 -8.45
N SER A 285 37.86 8.04 -8.16
CA SER A 285 37.45 7.74 -6.78
C SER A 285 36.85 6.34 -6.64
N SER A 286 37.45 5.60 -5.71
CA SER A 286 36.80 4.65 -4.80
C SER A 286 36.33 3.29 -5.34
N GLY A 287 36.96 2.24 -4.81
CA GLY A 287 36.33 0.92 -4.69
C GLY A 287 37.32 -0.22 -4.88
N GLY A 288 38.06 -0.56 -3.82
CA GLY A 288 39.08 -1.59 -3.85
C GLY A 288 38.54 -2.98 -4.17
N PHE A 289 39.42 -3.84 -4.69
CA PHE A 289 39.46 -5.26 -4.37
C PHE A 289 40.85 -5.81 -4.75
N THR A 290 41.61 -6.17 -3.71
CA THR A 290 42.77 -7.06 -3.79
C THR A 290 42.35 -8.41 -4.38
N ILE A 291 42.98 -8.84 -5.47
CA ILE A 291 43.05 -10.26 -5.83
C ILE A 291 44.54 -10.61 -6.02
N LEU A 292 45.03 -11.36 -5.03
CA LEU A 292 46.31 -12.07 -5.04
C LEU A 292 46.28 -13.19 -6.09
N PHE A 293 47.30 -13.22 -6.94
CA PHE A 293 47.58 -14.30 -7.88
C PHE A 293 48.77 -15.13 -7.37
N ILE A 294 48.52 -16.33 -6.86
CA ILE A 294 49.48 -17.45 -6.73
C ILE A 294 48.58 -18.70 -6.81
N GLY A 295 48.77 -19.73 -7.63
CA GLY A 295 49.94 -20.25 -8.32
C GLY A 295 49.97 -21.77 -8.07
N ARG A 296 49.65 -22.55 -9.12
CA ARG A 296 50.11 -23.92 -9.43
C ARG A 296 49.79 -25.12 -8.49
N ILE A 297 49.33 -26.19 -9.17
CA ILE A 297 49.74 -27.61 -9.06
C ILE A 297 48.88 -28.59 -8.22
N LEU A 298 48.58 -29.73 -8.89
CA LEU A 298 48.21 -31.08 -8.42
C LEU A 298 46.75 -31.35 -7.99
N GLY A 299 46.04 -32.04 -8.89
CA GLY A 299 45.70 -33.44 -8.63
C GLY A 299 44.27 -33.78 -8.22
N LYS A 300 43.71 -34.73 -8.96
CA LYS A 300 42.60 -35.65 -8.64
C LYS A 300 41.16 -35.12 -8.78
N ASN A 301 40.51 -35.65 -9.82
CA ASN A 301 39.25 -36.38 -9.78
C ASN A 301 38.39 -36.16 -8.52
N ASN A 302 37.20 -35.59 -8.71
CA ASN A 302 35.93 -36.30 -8.57
C ASN A 302 34.77 -35.32 -8.81
N ASN A 303 33.78 -35.81 -9.57
CA ASN A 303 32.35 -35.50 -9.57
C ASN A 303 31.88 -34.06 -9.25
N THR A 304 30.88 -33.58 -9.98
CA THR A 304 29.50 -33.47 -9.44
C THR A 304 28.65 -32.66 -10.42
N THR A 305 27.68 -33.36 -10.99
CA THR A 305 26.46 -32.84 -11.60
C THR A 305 25.73 -31.97 -10.57
N ALA A 306 25.52 -30.70 -10.88
CA ALA A 306 24.56 -29.85 -10.19
C ALA A 306 23.85 -28.99 -11.23
N ILE A 307 22.72 -29.50 -11.73
CA ILE A 307 21.70 -28.71 -12.41
C ILE A 307 20.66 -28.41 -11.35
N LEU A 308 20.43 -27.12 -11.07
CA LEU A 308 19.22 -26.65 -10.41
C LEU A 308 18.86 -25.28 -10.99
N LEU A 309 17.72 -25.28 -11.68
CA LEU A 309 16.89 -24.18 -12.22
C LEU A 309 17.49 -23.39 -13.40
#